data_AF-A0A0D8X621-F1
#
_entry.id   AF-A0A0D8X621-F1
#
_cell.length_a   1.000
_cell.length_b   1.000
_cell.length_c   1.000
_cell.angle_alpha   90.00
_cell.angle_beta   90.00
_cell.angle_gamma   90.00
#
_symmetry.space_group_name_H-M   'P 1'
#
loop_
_entity.id
_entity.type
_entity.pdbx_description
1 polymer ?
#
loop_
_entity_poly.entity_id
_entity_poly.type
_entity_poly.pdbx_seq_one_letter_code
_entity_poly.pdbx_strand_id
1 'polypeptide(L)'
;MNHWEDFLAPYKQAVEELKIKLKGMRSQFELENNHSPIEFVTGRVKPVASILDKANQKHIALDHLVEEMQDIAGLRMMCQFVDDIEVVVRLLRQRNDFRIVEERDYITNKKPSGYRSYHVVIEYPVETIQGEKKILAEIQIRTLAMNFWATIEHSVNYKYQGEFPEAINKRLKRAAEAAFQLDEEMSQIREEIQEAQVYFSQNKDVSKDKKAVHQVMPKKNK
;
A
#
# COMPACT_ATOMS: atom_id res chain seq x y z
N MET A 1 23.90 3.13 23.55
CA MET A 1 22.96 2.59 22.56
C MET A 1 22.12 3.74 22.04
N ASN A 2 21.79 3.73 20.75
CA ASN A 2 21.06 4.82 20.12
C ASN A 2 19.59 4.69 20.52
N HIS A 3 19.08 5.52 21.45
CA HIS A 3 17.71 5.38 22.02
C HIS A 3 16.60 5.22 20.97
N TRP A 4 16.80 5.79 19.78
CA TRP A 4 15.88 5.66 18.64
C TRP A 4 15.87 4.29 17.97
N GLU A 5 16.99 3.57 17.96
CA GLU A 5 17.05 2.23 17.38
C GLU A 5 16.21 1.25 18.20
N ASP A 6 16.34 1.32 19.54
CA ASP A 6 15.56 0.51 20.48
C ASP A 6 14.07 0.88 20.40
N PHE A 7 13.75 2.19 20.36
CA PHE A 7 12.38 2.67 20.22
C PHE A 7 11.70 2.20 18.91
N LEU A 8 12.43 2.23 17.80
CA LEU A 8 11.91 1.89 16.47
C LEU A 8 11.94 0.39 16.16
N ALA A 9 12.64 -0.43 16.94
CA ALA A 9 12.77 -1.86 16.68
C ALA A 9 11.40 -2.58 16.58
N PRO A 10 10.42 -2.38 17.48
CA PRO A 10 9.10 -2.98 17.36
C PRO A 10 8.35 -2.57 16.08
N TYR A 11 8.51 -1.31 15.64
CA TYR A 11 7.89 -0.83 14.40
C TYR A 11 8.52 -1.45 13.16
N LYS A 12 9.85 -1.66 13.15
CA LYS A 12 10.55 -2.34 12.05
C LYS A 12 10.06 -3.78 11.91
N GLN A 13 9.93 -4.47 13.04
CA GLN A 13 9.39 -5.83 13.09
C GLN A 13 7.94 -5.87 12.57
N ALA A 14 7.07 -5.01 13.10
CA ALA A 14 5.67 -4.94 12.68
C ALA A 14 5.52 -4.71 11.17
N VAL A 15 6.34 -3.82 10.59
CA VAL A 15 6.33 -3.55 9.13
C VAL A 15 6.68 -4.80 8.34
N GLU A 16 7.69 -5.58 8.72
CA GLU A 16 8.07 -6.79 8.00
C GLU A 16 7.02 -7.90 8.15
N GLU A 17 6.47 -8.11 9.34
CA GLU A 17 5.39 -9.06 9.58
C GLU A 17 4.14 -8.73 8.75
N LEU A 18 3.68 -7.49 8.83
CA LEU A 18 2.52 -7.02 8.07
C LEU A 18 2.77 -7.09 6.56
N LYS A 19 3.98 -6.75 6.08
CA LYS A 19 4.33 -6.90 4.66
C LYS A 19 4.17 -8.35 4.20
N ILE A 20 4.66 -9.32 4.96
CA ILE A 20 4.54 -10.75 4.61
C ILE A 20 3.07 -11.16 4.60
N LYS A 21 2.33 -10.83 5.66
CA LYS A 21 0.90 -11.18 5.82
C LYS A 21 0.05 -10.61 4.68
N LEU A 22 0.21 -9.33 4.37
CA LEU A 22 -0.58 -8.65 3.33
C LEU A 22 -0.16 -9.09 1.92
N LYS A 23 1.12 -9.39 1.67
CA LYS A 23 1.54 -10.03 0.41
C LYS A 23 0.94 -11.42 0.24
N GLY A 24 0.82 -12.17 1.33
CA GLY A 24 0.20 -13.49 1.33
C GLY A 24 -1.24 -13.49 0.79
N MET A 25 -1.99 -12.40 1.01
CA MET A 25 -3.34 -12.25 0.45
C MET A 25 -3.33 -12.29 -1.08
N ARG A 26 -2.39 -11.56 -1.73
CA ARG A 26 -2.23 -11.62 -3.20
C ARG A 26 -1.97 -13.05 -3.68
N SER A 27 -1.06 -13.77 -3.03
CA SER A 27 -0.72 -15.15 -3.41
C SER A 27 -1.89 -16.13 -3.23
N GLN A 28 -2.80 -15.88 -2.29
CA GLN A 28 -4.01 -16.68 -2.12
C GLN A 28 -4.99 -16.49 -3.29
N PHE A 29 -5.21 -15.26 -3.76
CA PHE A 29 -6.02 -15.00 -4.95
C PHE A 29 -5.43 -15.65 -6.21
N GLU A 30 -4.11 -15.57 -6.38
CA GLU A 30 -3.40 -16.20 -7.50
C GLU A 30 -3.58 -17.73 -7.50
N LEU A 31 -3.56 -18.37 -6.32
CA LEU A 31 -3.78 -19.82 -6.18
C LEU A 31 -5.19 -20.24 -6.57
N GLU A 32 -6.19 -19.40 -6.30
CA GLU A 32 -7.59 -19.63 -6.68
C GLU A 32 -7.88 -19.30 -8.15
N ASN A 33 -6.88 -18.90 -8.94
CA ASN A 33 -7.03 -18.37 -10.31
C ASN A 33 -7.99 -17.18 -10.40
N ASN A 34 -8.10 -16.40 -9.33
CA ASN A 34 -8.93 -15.20 -9.25
C ASN A 34 -8.10 -13.93 -9.45
N HIS A 35 -8.75 -12.86 -9.92
CA HIS A 35 -8.16 -11.52 -9.91
C HIS A 35 -7.77 -11.13 -8.49
N SER A 36 -6.51 -10.75 -8.28
CA SER A 36 -6.06 -10.21 -6.99
C SER A 36 -6.39 -8.71 -6.93
N PRO A 37 -7.14 -8.25 -5.91
CA PRO A 37 -7.35 -6.81 -5.70
C PRO A 37 -6.06 -6.09 -5.24
N ILE A 38 -5.00 -6.84 -4.94
CA ILE A 38 -3.71 -6.33 -4.49
C ILE A 38 -2.68 -6.60 -5.59
N GLU A 39 -2.11 -5.53 -6.13
CA GLU A 39 -0.96 -5.58 -7.03
C GLU A 39 0.32 -5.72 -6.19
N PHE A 40 0.65 -4.81 -5.29
CA PHE A 40 1.80 -5.06 -4.41
C PHE A 40 1.69 -4.37 -3.06
N VAL A 41 2.53 -4.82 -2.13
CA VAL A 41 2.63 -4.25 -0.79
C VAL A 41 4.04 -3.73 -0.55
N THR A 42 4.13 -2.49 -0.09
CA THR A 42 5.37 -1.89 0.41
C THR A 42 5.18 -1.47 1.86
N GLY A 43 6.27 -1.26 2.58
CA GLY A 43 6.21 -0.74 3.94
C GLY A 43 7.54 -0.13 4.34
N ARG A 44 7.50 0.78 5.29
CA ARG A 44 8.67 1.42 5.87
C ARG A 44 8.38 1.89 7.29
N VAL A 45 9.44 2.02 8.07
CA VAL A 45 9.41 2.83 9.30
C VAL A 45 9.76 4.26 8.94
N LYS A 46 9.04 5.20 9.55
CA LYS A 46 9.25 6.63 9.34
C LYS A 46 10.65 7.05 9.83
N PRO A 47 11.40 7.86 9.04
CA PRO A 47 12.69 8.38 9.49
C PRO A 47 12.54 9.25 10.76
N VAL A 48 13.52 9.20 11.67
CA VAL A 48 13.52 9.96 12.93
C VAL A 48 13.29 11.45 12.70
N ALA A 49 13.95 12.06 11.71
CA ALA A 49 13.74 13.47 11.37
C ALA A 49 12.26 13.77 11.07
N SER A 50 11.61 12.93 10.26
CA SER A 50 10.18 13.09 9.93
C SER A 50 9.25 12.79 11.11
N ILE A 51 9.66 11.96 12.07
CA ILE A 51 8.93 11.75 13.33
C ILE A 51 8.96 13.05 14.14
N LEU A 52 10.15 13.60 14.37
CA LEU A 52 10.34 14.86 15.11
C LEU A 52 9.59 16.02 14.46
N ASP A 53 9.69 16.18 13.14
CA ASP A 53 8.98 17.23 12.40
C ASP A 53 7.47 17.12 12.59
N LYS A 54 6.91 15.90 12.48
CA LYS A 54 5.47 15.68 12.64
C LYS A 54 5.03 15.84 14.10
N ALA A 55 5.85 15.43 15.06
CA ALA A 55 5.57 15.62 16.48
C ALA A 55 5.47 17.12 16.80
N ASN A 56 6.42 17.92 16.31
CA ASN A 56 6.41 19.37 16.46
C ASN A 56 5.17 20.01 15.80
N GLN A 57 4.86 19.63 14.55
CA GLN A 57 3.69 20.15 13.82
C GLN A 57 2.35 19.82 14.49
N LYS A 58 2.26 18.67 15.15
CA LYS A 58 1.04 18.20 15.82
C LYS A 58 1.04 18.46 17.33
N HIS A 59 2.08 19.09 17.86
CA HIS A 59 2.28 19.29 19.31
C HIS A 59 2.21 18.00 20.14
N ILE A 60 2.76 16.90 19.59
CA ILE A 60 2.85 15.60 20.28
C ILE A 60 4.13 15.58 21.10
N ALA A 61 4.01 15.29 22.40
CA ALA A 61 5.16 15.13 23.27
C ALA A 61 5.94 13.84 22.93
N LEU A 62 7.27 13.84 23.10
CA LEU A 62 8.12 12.72 22.66
C LEU A 62 7.84 11.41 23.40
N ASP A 63 7.36 11.51 24.64
CA ASP A 63 6.91 10.41 25.48
C ASP A 63 5.52 9.86 25.10
N HIS A 64 4.73 10.60 24.32
CA HIS A 64 3.41 10.19 23.82
C HIS A 64 3.44 9.69 22.36
N LEU A 65 4.63 9.51 21.77
CA LEU A 65 4.74 9.13 20.36
C LEU A 65 4.09 7.78 20.05
N VAL A 66 4.09 6.84 21.00
CA VAL A 66 3.54 5.49 20.80
C VAL A 66 2.02 5.52 20.70
N GLU A 67 1.39 6.38 21.49
CA GLU A 67 -0.05 6.49 21.64
C GLU A 67 -0.67 7.40 20.58
N GLU A 68 0.04 8.46 20.18
CA GLU A 68 -0.52 9.52 19.34
C GLU A 68 -0.04 9.50 17.89
N MET A 69 1.14 8.94 17.60
CA MET A 69 1.68 8.93 16.23
C MET A 69 1.33 7.67 15.44
N GLN A 70 0.27 7.78 14.66
CA GLN A 70 -0.32 6.68 13.89
C GLN A 70 0.54 6.12 12.73
N ASP A 71 1.50 6.89 12.20
CA ASP A 71 2.23 6.58 10.96
C ASP A 71 3.74 6.36 11.17
N ILE A 72 4.17 5.91 12.35
CA ILE A 72 5.56 5.47 12.56
C ILE A 72 5.84 4.20 11.73
N ALA A 73 4.96 3.19 11.84
CA ALA A 73 4.90 2.07 10.93
C ALA A 73 3.93 2.41 9.79
N GLY A 74 4.42 2.45 8.56
CA GLY A 74 3.60 2.76 7.39
C GLY A 74 3.66 1.62 6.36
N LEU A 75 2.50 1.12 5.95
CA LEU A 75 2.35 0.20 4.84
C LEU A 75 1.57 0.85 3.70
N ARG A 76 1.83 0.39 2.48
CA ARG A 76 1.02 0.72 1.32
C ARG A 76 0.59 -0.55 0.62
N MET A 77 -0.69 -0.64 0.30
CA MET A 77 -1.26 -1.67 -0.55
C MET A 77 -1.69 -1.01 -1.86
N MET A 78 -1.08 -1.44 -2.95
CA MET A 78 -1.36 -0.91 -4.28
C MET A 78 -2.39 -1.82 -4.95
N CYS A 79 -3.47 -1.24 -5.40
CA CYS A 79 -4.56 -1.87 -6.14
C CYS A 79 -4.45 -1.49 -7.62
N GLN A 80 -4.99 -2.33 -8.49
CA GLN A 80 -5.08 -1.99 -9.92
C GLN A 80 -6.22 -1.01 -10.16
N PHE A 81 -7.39 -1.25 -9.56
CA PHE A 81 -8.59 -0.44 -9.75
C PHE A 81 -9.04 0.25 -8.46
N VAL A 82 -9.90 1.26 -8.58
CA VAL A 82 -10.49 1.95 -7.41
C VAL A 82 -11.41 1.01 -6.63
N ASP A 83 -12.21 0.20 -7.33
CA ASP A 83 -13.12 -0.77 -6.71
C ASP A 83 -12.42 -1.84 -5.88
N ASP A 84 -11.20 -2.21 -6.26
CA ASP A 84 -10.39 -3.18 -5.52
C ASP A 84 -10.06 -2.67 -4.10
N ILE A 85 -10.05 -1.34 -3.89
CA ILE A 85 -9.76 -0.74 -2.60
C ILE A 85 -10.81 -1.16 -1.56
N GLU A 86 -12.10 -1.14 -1.90
CA GLU A 86 -13.17 -1.57 -0.99
C GLU A 86 -13.06 -3.08 -0.70
N VAL A 87 -12.67 -3.89 -1.69
CA VAL A 87 -12.41 -5.32 -1.48
C VAL A 87 -11.29 -5.51 -0.45
N VAL A 88 -10.17 -4.81 -0.61
CA VAL A 88 -9.05 -4.87 0.34
C VAL A 88 -9.48 -4.42 1.73
N VAL A 89 -10.19 -3.30 1.86
CA VAL A 89 -10.66 -2.79 3.15
C VAL A 89 -11.55 -3.82 3.86
N ARG A 90 -12.50 -4.45 3.14
CA ARG A 90 -13.34 -5.51 3.71
C ARG A 90 -12.53 -6.70 4.20
N LEU A 91 -11.51 -7.13 3.45
CA LEU A 91 -10.62 -8.21 3.87
C LEU A 91 -9.82 -7.83 5.12
N LEU A 92 -9.34 -6.57 5.24
CA LEU A 92 -8.65 -6.09 6.44
C LEU A 92 -9.59 -6.09 7.66
N ARG A 93 -10.86 -5.70 7.49
CA ARG A 93 -11.88 -5.72 8.56
C ARG A 93 -12.18 -7.13 9.10
N GLN A 94 -11.95 -8.17 8.29
CA GLN A 94 -12.17 -9.57 8.68
C GLN A 94 -10.99 -10.18 9.45
N ARG A 95 -9.86 -9.48 9.53
CA ARG A 95 -8.66 -9.99 10.22
C ARG A 95 -8.82 -9.94 11.73
N ASN A 96 -8.17 -10.87 12.42
CA ASN A 96 -8.19 -11.00 13.87
C ASN A 96 -6.82 -10.80 14.53
N ASP A 97 -5.78 -10.53 13.74
CA ASP A 97 -4.41 -10.34 14.20
C ASP A 97 -4.05 -8.87 14.44
N PHE A 98 -5.01 -7.96 14.26
CA PHE A 98 -4.95 -6.56 14.67
C PHE A 98 -6.35 -5.99 14.84
N ARG A 99 -6.43 -4.81 15.45
CA ARG A 99 -7.67 -4.03 15.57
C ARG A 99 -7.60 -2.78 14.72
N ILE A 100 -8.62 -2.53 13.90
CA ILE A 100 -8.77 -1.24 13.22
C ILE A 100 -9.20 -0.19 14.26
N VAL A 101 -8.42 0.89 14.38
CA VAL A 101 -8.72 2.00 15.30
C VAL A 101 -9.35 3.19 14.59
N GLU A 102 -9.03 3.39 13.31
CA GLU A 102 -9.54 4.51 12.51
C GLU A 102 -9.52 4.18 11.02
N GLU A 103 -10.53 4.65 10.28
CA GLU A 103 -10.59 4.59 8.81
C GLU A 103 -10.85 5.99 8.25
N ARG A 104 -10.12 6.38 7.20
CA ARG A 104 -10.29 7.67 6.51
C ARG A 104 -10.38 7.46 5.01
N ASP A 105 -11.55 7.77 4.45
CA ASP A 105 -11.81 7.71 3.00
C ASP A 105 -11.54 9.07 2.34
N TYR A 106 -10.35 9.24 1.77
CA TYR A 106 -10.01 10.39 0.92
C TYR A 106 -10.25 10.13 -0.57
N ILE A 107 -10.86 9.00 -0.96
CA ILE A 107 -11.26 8.73 -2.35
C ILE A 107 -12.56 9.46 -2.61
N THR A 108 -13.57 9.17 -1.80
CA THR A 108 -14.87 9.86 -1.84
C THR A 108 -14.75 11.30 -1.35
N ASN A 109 -14.00 11.51 -0.26
CA ASN A 109 -13.80 12.83 0.34
C ASN A 109 -12.40 13.40 0.03
N LYS A 110 -12.12 13.65 -1.26
CA LYS A 110 -10.80 14.15 -1.69
C LYS A 110 -10.43 15.48 -1.04
N LYS A 111 -9.15 15.67 -0.72
CA LYS A 111 -8.67 16.96 -0.18
C LYS A 111 -8.70 18.04 -1.26
N PRO A 112 -8.73 19.34 -0.88
CA PRO A 112 -8.67 20.45 -1.84
C PRO A 112 -7.46 20.42 -2.79
N SER A 113 -6.35 19.81 -2.37
CA SER A 113 -5.15 19.60 -3.19
C SER A 113 -5.34 18.61 -4.34
N GLY A 114 -6.41 17.80 -4.33
CA GLY A 114 -6.62 16.68 -5.25
C GLY A 114 -6.15 15.33 -4.70
N TYR A 115 -5.65 15.29 -3.47
CA TYR A 115 -5.19 14.06 -2.82
C TYR A 115 -6.31 13.04 -2.63
N ARG A 116 -6.03 11.80 -3.06
CA ARG A 116 -6.90 10.62 -2.92
C ARG A 116 -6.12 9.42 -2.37
N SER A 117 -6.72 8.69 -1.44
CA SER A 117 -6.21 7.47 -0.79
C SER A 117 -7.25 6.94 0.18
N TYR A 118 -7.22 5.65 0.52
CA TYR A 118 -7.92 5.12 1.70
C TYR A 118 -6.90 4.85 2.80
N HIS A 119 -7.14 5.33 4.02
CA HIS A 119 -6.23 5.09 5.16
C HIS A 119 -6.93 4.23 6.21
N VAL A 120 -6.24 3.20 6.67
CA VAL A 120 -6.67 2.36 7.79
C VAL A 120 -5.56 2.43 8.84
N VAL A 121 -5.88 2.94 10.02
CA VAL A 121 -4.98 2.89 11.18
C VAL A 121 -5.33 1.66 12.00
N ILE A 122 -4.33 0.87 12.34
CA ILE A 122 -4.48 -0.37 13.10
C ILE A 122 -3.64 -0.32 14.39
N GLU A 123 -4.12 -1.00 15.42
CA GLU A 123 -3.35 -1.42 16.59
C GLU A 123 -2.89 -2.86 16.36
N TYR A 124 -1.58 -3.07 16.24
CA TYR A 124 -0.96 -4.35 15.94
C TYR A 124 -0.13 -4.85 17.15
N PRO A 125 -0.40 -6.04 17.69
CA PRO A 125 0.41 -6.64 18.74
C PRO A 125 1.69 -7.26 18.15
N VAL A 126 2.85 -6.69 18.46
CA VAL A 126 4.17 -7.26 18.14
C VAL A 126 4.71 -8.03 19.34
N GLU A 127 5.13 -9.26 19.12
CA GLU A 127 5.82 -10.06 20.14
C GLU A 127 7.32 -9.71 20.17
N THR A 128 7.82 -9.31 21.33
CA THR A 128 9.25 -8.97 21.53
C THR A 128 9.88 -9.88 22.59
N ILE A 129 11.21 -9.85 22.71
CA ILE A 129 11.93 -10.55 23.80
C ILE A 129 11.57 -10.06 25.21
N GLN A 130 10.88 -8.91 25.31
CA GLN A 130 10.42 -8.29 26.56
C GLN A 130 8.89 -8.47 26.76
N GLY A 131 8.22 -9.20 25.86
CA GLY A 131 6.77 -9.42 25.86
C GLY A 131 6.04 -8.71 24.72
N GLU A 132 4.72 -8.81 24.72
CA GLU A 132 3.85 -8.19 23.74
C GLU A 132 3.90 -6.66 23.84
N LYS A 133 4.07 -5.99 22.70
CA LYS A 133 3.95 -4.54 22.57
C LYS A 133 2.95 -4.20 21.48
N LYS A 134 1.91 -3.45 21.85
CA LYS A 134 0.92 -2.91 20.91
C LYS A 134 1.45 -1.61 20.30
N ILE A 135 1.41 -1.53 18.98
CA ILE A 135 1.87 -0.35 18.23
C ILE A 135 0.83 0.07 17.21
N LEU A 136 0.81 1.35 16.87
CA LEU A 136 0.00 1.87 15.79
C LEU A 136 0.73 1.74 14.44
N ALA A 137 0.01 1.29 13.43
CA ALA A 137 0.48 1.27 12.05
C ALA A 137 -0.60 1.85 11.11
N GLU A 138 -0.16 2.60 10.10
CA GLU A 138 -1.02 3.14 9.06
C GLU A 138 -0.87 2.31 7.78
N ILE A 139 -1.98 1.77 7.28
CA ILE A 139 -2.08 1.09 6.00
C ILE A 139 -2.77 2.04 5.01
N GLN A 140 -2.04 2.46 3.98
CA GLN A 140 -2.58 3.27 2.89
C GLN A 140 -2.91 2.39 1.70
N ILE A 141 -4.15 2.44 1.22
CA ILE A 141 -4.62 1.66 0.07
C ILE A 141 -4.86 2.63 -1.09
N ARG A 142 -4.25 2.36 -2.25
CA ARG A 142 -4.20 3.29 -3.39
C ARG A 142 -4.16 2.56 -4.72
N THR A 143 -4.66 3.20 -5.77
CA THR A 143 -4.28 2.83 -7.15
C THR A 143 -2.84 3.24 -7.44
N LEU A 144 -2.30 2.73 -8.55
CA LEU A 144 -0.99 3.15 -9.07
C LEU A 144 -0.96 4.65 -9.39
N ALA A 145 -2.03 5.19 -9.98
CA ALA A 145 -2.12 6.60 -10.36
C ALA A 145 -2.17 7.51 -9.13
N MET A 146 -2.98 7.16 -8.11
CA MET A 146 -3.02 7.87 -6.82
C MET A 146 -1.64 7.86 -6.15
N ASN A 147 -0.97 6.70 -6.13
CA ASN A 147 0.34 6.59 -5.50
C ASN A 147 1.41 7.42 -6.21
N PHE A 148 1.42 7.42 -7.55
CA PHE A 148 2.33 8.25 -8.34
C PHE A 148 2.14 9.73 -8.02
N TRP A 149 0.91 10.23 -8.10
CA TRP A 149 0.61 11.62 -7.82
C TRP A 149 0.99 12.02 -6.39
N ALA A 150 0.60 11.23 -5.39
CA ALA A 150 0.86 11.54 -3.98
C ALA A 150 2.35 11.50 -3.63
N THR A 151 3.16 10.68 -4.31
CA THR A 151 4.61 10.64 -4.10
C THR A 151 5.28 11.90 -4.61
N ILE A 152 4.84 12.40 -5.78
CA ILE A 152 5.33 13.67 -6.34
C ILE A 152 4.88 14.84 -5.46
N GLU A 153 3.59 14.91 -5.11
CA GLU A 153 3.06 15.97 -4.26
C GLU A 153 3.80 16.05 -2.93
N HIS A 154 4.01 14.91 -2.24
CA HIS A 154 4.76 14.88 -0.99
C HIS A 154 6.21 15.40 -1.15
N SER A 155 6.88 15.04 -2.25
CA SER A 155 8.26 15.47 -2.50
C SER A 155 8.35 16.98 -2.72
N VAL A 156 7.38 17.54 -3.45
CA VAL A 156 7.25 18.98 -3.66
C VAL A 156 6.86 19.67 -2.34
N ASN A 157 5.93 19.11 -1.58
CA ASN A 157 5.49 19.64 -0.29
C ASN A 157 6.64 19.73 0.71
N TYR A 158 7.51 18.72 0.74
CA TYR A 158 8.69 18.72 1.59
C TYR A 158 9.66 19.87 1.23
N LYS A 159 9.87 20.13 -0.07
CA LYS A 159 10.75 21.22 -0.52
C LYS A 159 10.19 22.61 -0.21
N TYR A 160 8.88 22.80 -0.36
CA TYR A 160 8.21 24.09 -0.22
C TYR A 160 7.54 24.29 1.15
N GLN A 161 7.66 23.32 2.07
CA GLN A 161 7.04 23.34 3.39
C GLN A 161 5.52 23.66 3.39
N GLY A 162 4.82 23.26 2.32
CA GLY A 162 3.39 23.56 2.13
C GLY A 162 3.09 24.87 1.39
N GLU A 163 4.07 25.76 1.20
CA GLU A 163 3.90 27.04 0.52
C GLU A 163 4.24 26.93 -0.97
N PHE A 164 3.34 26.31 -1.73
CA PHE A 164 3.54 26.12 -3.16
C PHE A 164 3.40 27.43 -3.95
N PRO A 165 4.29 27.70 -4.92
CA PRO A 165 4.01 28.67 -5.96
C PRO A 165 2.70 28.34 -6.67
N GLU A 166 1.86 29.34 -6.96
CA GLU A 166 0.52 29.14 -7.53
C GLU A 166 0.55 28.29 -8.82
N ALA A 167 1.57 28.50 -9.66
CA ALA A 167 1.79 27.72 -10.88
C ALA A 167 2.01 26.22 -10.62
N ILE A 168 2.75 25.88 -9.55
CA ILE A 168 2.98 24.49 -9.13
C ILE A 168 1.69 23.89 -8.60
N ASN A 169 0.96 24.62 -7.76
CA ASN A 169 -0.32 24.18 -7.20
C ASN A 169 -1.33 23.84 -8.31
N LYS A 170 -1.49 24.74 -9.30
CA LYS A 170 -2.35 24.50 -10.47
C LYS A 170 -1.92 23.25 -11.26
N ARG A 171 -0.62 23.02 -11.44
CA ARG A 171 -0.10 21.82 -12.13
C ARG A 171 -0.37 20.55 -11.34
N LEU A 172 -0.12 20.53 -10.03
CA LEU A 172 -0.41 19.39 -9.17
C LEU A 172 -1.89 19.05 -9.19
N LYS A 173 -2.77 20.04 -9.06
CA LYS A 173 -4.22 19.83 -9.12
C LYS A 173 -4.69 19.25 -10.46
N ARG A 174 -4.17 19.76 -11.58
CA ARG A 174 -4.45 19.20 -12.92
C ARG A 174 -3.96 17.76 -13.06
N ALA A 175 -2.77 17.46 -12.55
CA ALA A 175 -2.23 16.10 -12.57
C ALA A 175 -3.06 15.14 -11.70
N ALA A 176 -3.60 15.62 -10.57
CA ALA A 176 -4.47 14.82 -9.70
C ALA A 176 -5.76 14.42 -10.43
N GLU A 177 -6.31 15.35 -11.21
CA GLU A 177 -7.53 15.11 -11.97
C GLU A 177 -7.28 14.18 -13.15
N ALA A 178 -6.17 14.36 -13.88
CA ALA A 178 -5.78 13.45 -14.95
C ALA A 178 -5.51 12.01 -14.45
N ALA A 179 -4.85 11.87 -13.30
CA ALA A 179 -4.63 10.56 -12.66
C ALA A 179 -5.96 9.86 -12.31
N PHE A 180 -6.96 10.63 -11.90
CA PHE A 180 -8.29 10.10 -11.59
C PHE A 180 -9.10 9.74 -12.81
N GLN A 181 -9.09 10.58 -13.85
CA GLN A 181 -9.73 10.23 -15.13
C GLN A 181 -9.15 8.94 -15.70
N LEU A 182 -7.82 8.75 -15.60
CA LEU A 182 -7.21 7.48 -15.98
C LEU A 182 -7.76 6.30 -15.17
N ASP A 183 -7.85 6.44 -13.84
CA ASP A 183 -8.40 5.39 -12.97
C ASP A 183 -9.88 5.09 -13.31
N GLU A 184 -10.70 6.11 -13.61
CA GLU A 184 -12.11 5.96 -13.99
C GLU A 184 -12.26 5.23 -15.33
N GLU A 185 -11.52 5.66 -16.36
CA GLU A 185 -11.54 5.05 -17.69
C GLU A 185 -11.11 3.58 -17.63
N MET A 186 -10.06 3.26 -16.87
CA MET A 186 -9.60 1.88 -16.69
C MET A 186 -10.61 1.04 -15.89
N SER A 187 -11.37 1.64 -14.98
CA SER A 187 -12.40 0.94 -14.20
C SER A 187 -13.61 0.57 -15.07
N GLN A 188 -13.94 1.36 -16.10
CA GLN A 188 -15.04 1.06 -17.04
C GLN A 188 -14.79 -0.20 -17.87
N ILE A 189 -13.52 -0.50 -18.18
CA ILE A 189 -13.12 -1.67 -18.98
C ILE A 189 -12.49 -2.77 -18.11
N ARG A 190 -12.81 -2.78 -16.81
CA ARG A 190 -12.21 -3.67 -15.83
C ARG A 190 -12.49 -5.14 -16.12
N GLU A 191 -13.73 -5.46 -16.49
CA GLU A 191 -14.14 -6.84 -16.78
C GLU A 191 -13.36 -7.38 -17.98
N GLU A 192 -13.25 -6.60 -19.06
CA GLU A 192 -12.47 -6.98 -20.24
C GLU A 192 -10.98 -7.13 -19.93
N ILE A 193 -10.42 -6.26 -19.08
CA ILE A 193 -9.02 -6.37 -18.64
C ILE A 193 -8.82 -7.67 -17.84
N GLN A 194 -9.72 -8.00 -16.91
CA GLN A 194 -9.63 -9.20 -16.09
C GLN A 194 -9.75 -10.47 -16.93
N GLU A 195 -10.70 -10.52 -17.87
CA GLU A 195 -10.85 -11.63 -18.82
C GLU A 195 -9.58 -11.82 -19.67
N ALA A 196 -9.01 -10.73 -20.18
CA ALA A 196 -7.77 -10.77 -20.95
C ALA A 196 -6.59 -11.29 -20.10
N GLN A 197 -6.45 -10.83 -18.85
CA GLN A 197 -5.38 -11.28 -17.95
C GLN A 197 -5.48 -12.78 -17.65
N VAL A 198 -6.68 -13.31 -17.40
CA VAL A 198 -6.93 -14.74 -17.19
C VAL A 198 -6.62 -15.54 -18.46
N TYR A 199 -7.04 -15.06 -19.63
CA TYR A 199 -6.71 -15.70 -20.90
C TYR A 199 -5.19 -15.77 -21.15
N PHE A 200 -4.45 -14.72 -20.80
CA PHE A 200 -2.98 -14.69 -20.94
C PHE A 200 -2.27 -15.63 -19.97
N SER A 201 -2.71 -15.76 -18.71
CA SER A 201 -2.09 -16.64 -17.73
C SER A 201 -2.27 -18.11 -18.13
N GLN A 202 -3.49 -18.53 -18.46
CA GLN A 202 -3.79 -19.90 -18.90
C GLN A 202 -3.00 -20.30 -20.15
N ASN A 203 -2.90 -19.43 -21.15
CA ASN A 203 -2.14 -19.74 -22.37
C ASN A 203 -0.63 -19.77 -22.17
N LYS A 204 -0.08 -18.98 -21.22
CA LYS A 204 1.34 -19.07 -20.87
C LYS A 204 1.68 -20.42 -20.25
N ASP A 205 0.84 -20.95 -19.37
CA ASP A 205 1.08 -22.25 -18.75
C ASP A 205 0.97 -23.40 -19.76
N VAL A 206 -0.01 -23.37 -20.66
CA VAL A 206 -0.10 -24.33 -21.79
C VAL A 206 1.14 -24.26 -22.69
N SER A 207 1.70 -23.07 -22.92
CA SER A 207 2.91 -22.90 -23.75
C SER A 207 4.18 -23.39 -23.06
N LYS A 208 4.25 -23.31 -21.72
CA LYS A 208 5.36 -23.87 -20.91
C LYS A 208 5.31 -25.39 -20.89
N ASP A 209 4.13 -25.97 -20.71
CA ASP A 209 3.95 -27.44 -20.72
C ASP A 209 4.29 -28.04 -22.09
N LYS A 210 3.87 -27.40 -23.19
CA LYS A 210 4.26 -27.85 -24.54
C LYS A 210 5.77 -27.82 -24.79
N LYS A 211 6.49 -26.84 -24.22
CA LYS A 211 7.96 -26.78 -24.30
C LYS A 211 8.64 -27.83 -23.42
N ALA A 212 8.09 -28.13 -22.24
CA ALA A 212 8.60 -29.18 -21.35
C ALA A 212 8.44 -30.57 -21.98
N VAL A 213 7.28 -30.88 -22.57
CA VAL A 213 7.04 -32.17 -23.26
C VAL A 213 7.97 -32.37 -24.46
N HIS A 214 8.29 -31.30 -25.21
CA HIS A 214 9.21 -31.38 -26.36
C HIS A 214 10.69 -31.62 -25.97
N GLN A 215 11.10 -31.29 -24.74
CA GLN A 215 12.47 -31.55 -24.26
C GLN A 215 12.68 -32.96 -23.70
N VAL A 216 11.60 -33.66 -23.31
CA VAL A 216 11.68 -34.99 -22.67
C VAL A 216 11.58 -36.14 -23.69
N MET A 217 11.21 -35.88 -24.95
CA MET A 217 11.19 -36.92 -25.98
C MET A 217 12.63 -37.24 -26.47
N PRO A 218 13.16 -38.45 -26.23
CA PRO A 218 14.47 -38.82 -26.72
C PRO A 218 14.43 -38.87 -28.25
N LYS A 219 15.41 -38.22 -28.90
CA LYS A 219 15.66 -38.38 -30.33
C LYS A 219 15.84 -39.87 -30.61
N LYS A 220 14.88 -40.49 -31.31
CA LYS A 220 15.07 -41.82 -31.88
C LYS A 220 16.22 -41.75 -32.88
N ASN A 221 17.39 -42.25 -32.48
CA ASN A 221 18.53 -42.42 -33.36
C ASN A 221 18.13 -43.38 -34.49
N LYS A 222 18.30 -42.93 -35.73
CA LYS A 222 18.42 -43.78 -36.92
C LYS A 222 19.87 -44.15 -37.10
#